data_AF-A0A382IZQ2-F1
#
_entry.id   AF-A0A382IZQ2-F1
#
_cell.length_a   1.000
_cell.length_b   1.000
_cell.length_c   1.000
_cell.angle_alpha   90.00
_cell.angle_beta   90.00
_cell.angle_gamma   90.00
#
_symmetry.space_group_name_H-M   'P 1'
#
loop_
_entity.id
_entity.type
_entity.pdbx_description
1 polymer ?
#
loop_
_entity_poly.entity_id
_entity_poly.type
_entity_poly.pdbx_seq_one_letter_code
_entity_poly.pdbx_strand_id
1 'polypeptide(L)'
;MIMGANIGTTVTNIIVSIGHINRGNEFKRAFAAATVHDFFNVLAVMVLFPIEIAFGLLEKTATGFGSLLFGTVNVNNEFNSPIKSAVKWGVNHIESLSFNNIVFVILSVLLTFAMLYSIVKLLRSLVLDNVQQFFDRFIFKTAVHGIVFGMLLTIMVQSSSITTSTIVPLAGAGVLTLRQVYPFTLGANIGTTVTAILAALTLNVTALVAAFAHLFFNLYGILIIYLNPLFREIPLKLANWLSEVAIKNKFIPLIYLVCFFFLLPFIIIILGR
;
A
#
# COMPACT_ATOMS: atom_id res chain seq x y z
N MET A 1 -13.71 4.69 1.15
CA MET A 1 -12.62 5.05 0.22
C MET A 1 -11.28 4.42 0.62
N ILE A 2 -10.83 4.59 1.86
CA ILE A 2 -9.54 4.07 2.39
C ILE A 2 -9.39 2.55 2.22
N MET A 3 -10.42 1.77 2.56
CA MET A 3 -10.36 0.30 2.47
C MET A 3 -10.23 -0.21 1.02
N GLY A 4 -10.81 0.51 0.04
CA GLY A 4 -10.69 0.17 -1.38
C GLY A 4 -9.33 0.52 -1.98
N ALA A 5 -8.68 1.58 -1.48
CA ALA A 5 -7.35 1.98 -1.93
C ALA A 5 -6.29 0.93 -1.62
N ASN A 6 -6.35 0.29 -0.44
CA ASN A 6 -5.43 -0.80 -0.07
C ASN A 6 -5.57 -2.02 -0.97
N ILE A 7 -6.80 -2.35 -1.35
CA ILE A 7 -7.07 -3.45 -2.27
C ILE A 7 -6.44 -3.14 -3.62
N GLY A 8 -6.67 -1.98 -4.22
CA GLY A 8 -6.11 -1.66 -5.56
C GLY A 8 -4.58 -1.74 -5.71
N THR A 9 -3.81 -1.63 -4.63
CA THR A 9 -2.32 -1.63 -4.71
C THR A 9 -1.69 -2.95 -5.14
N THR A 10 -2.43 -4.05 -5.10
CA THR A 10 -1.92 -5.41 -5.38
C THR A 10 -2.17 -5.88 -6.80
N VAL A 11 -2.97 -5.14 -7.60
CA VAL A 11 -3.21 -5.43 -9.03
C VAL A 11 -1.88 -5.58 -9.78
N THR A 12 -0.92 -4.71 -9.49
CA THR A 12 0.43 -4.78 -10.08
C THR A 12 1.15 -6.08 -9.73
N ASN A 13 1.04 -6.57 -8.49
CA ASN A 13 1.67 -7.83 -8.08
C ASN A 13 1.12 -9.01 -8.87
N ILE A 14 -0.20 -9.03 -9.09
CA ILE A 14 -0.87 -10.05 -9.88
C ILE A 14 -0.37 -10.02 -11.32
N ILE A 15 -0.33 -8.84 -11.95
CA ILE A 15 0.19 -8.68 -13.32
C ILE A 15 1.65 -9.16 -13.42
N VAL A 16 2.50 -8.79 -12.46
CA VAL A 16 3.90 -9.25 -12.41
C VAL A 16 3.99 -10.76 -12.29
N SER A 17 3.17 -11.39 -11.43
CA SER A 17 3.16 -12.84 -11.29
C SER A 17 2.69 -13.57 -12.56
N ILE A 18 1.79 -12.99 -13.36
CA ILE A 18 1.35 -13.53 -14.65
C ILE A 18 2.52 -13.57 -15.65
N GLY A 19 3.53 -12.71 -15.52
CA GLY A 19 4.77 -12.81 -16.30
C GLY A 19 5.47 -14.17 -16.16
N HIS A 20 5.22 -14.89 -15.07
CA HIS A 20 5.76 -16.22 -14.80
C HIS A 20 4.84 -17.37 -15.22
N ILE A 21 3.66 -17.12 -15.81
CA ILE A 21 2.58 -18.11 -16.03
C ILE A 21 2.98 -19.35 -16.85
N ASN A 22 4.06 -19.26 -17.62
CA ASN A 22 4.59 -20.39 -18.39
C ASN A 22 5.55 -21.28 -17.60
N ARG A 23 5.90 -20.91 -16.36
CA ARG A 23 6.86 -21.62 -15.50
C ARG A 23 6.12 -22.16 -14.26
N GLY A 24 5.56 -23.36 -14.34
CA GLY A 24 4.56 -23.88 -13.37
C GLY A 24 4.85 -23.62 -11.88
N ASN A 25 5.94 -24.16 -11.33
CA ASN A 25 6.27 -23.99 -9.91
C ASN A 25 6.68 -22.56 -9.53
N GLU A 26 7.32 -21.85 -10.46
CA GLU A 26 7.70 -20.44 -10.27
C GLU A 26 6.46 -19.55 -10.25
N PHE A 27 5.52 -19.78 -11.17
CA PHE A 27 4.21 -19.16 -11.19
C PHE A 27 3.44 -19.41 -9.90
N LYS A 28 3.39 -20.66 -9.40
CA LYS A 28 2.73 -21.00 -8.13
C LYS A 28 3.20 -20.08 -7.00
N ARG A 29 4.51 -20.01 -6.80
CA ARG A 29 5.12 -19.24 -5.72
C ARG A 29 4.92 -17.75 -5.92
N ALA A 30 5.14 -17.25 -7.14
CA ALA A 30 4.95 -15.85 -7.48
C ALA A 30 3.49 -15.40 -7.29
N PHE A 31 2.53 -16.21 -7.72
CA PHE A 31 1.10 -15.90 -7.62
C PHE A 31 0.59 -15.97 -6.17
N ALA A 32 1.04 -16.95 -5.38
CA ALA A 32 0.74 -16.98 -3.94
C ALA A 32 1.33 -15.74 -3.23
N ALA A 33 2.58 -15.36 -3.55
CA ALA A 33 3.22 -14.17 -3.02
C ALA A 33 2.49 -12.88 -3.41
N ALA A 34 1.95 -12.82 -4.63
CA ALA A 34 1.19 -11.67 -5.11
C ALA A 34 -0.16 -11.48 -4.39
N THR A 35 -0.81 -12.57 -4.01
CA THR A 35 -2.20 -12.57 -3.50
C THR A 35 -2.32 -12.67 -1.97
N VAL A 36 -1.26 -13.00 -1.24
CA VAL A 36 -1.32 -13.11 0.23
C VAL A 36 -1.71 -11.80 0.91
N HIS A 37 -1.28 -10.66 0.35
CA HIS A 37 -1.65 -9.34 0.85
C HIS A 37 -3.13 -9.04 0.58
N ASP A 38 -3.67 -9.47 -0.55
CA ASP A 38 -5.11 -9.35 -0.86
C ASP A 38 -5.94 -10.04 0.20
N PHE A 39 -5.66 -11.32 0.45
CA PHE A 39 -6.42 -12.08 1.44
C PHE A 39 -6.32 -11.48 2.84
N PHE A 40 -5.17 -10.93 3.22
CA PHE A 40 -5.05 -10.19 4.46
C PHE A 40 -5.93 -8.94 4.48
N ASN A 41 -5.88 -8.09 3.45
CA ASN A 41 -6.67 -6.87 3.38
C ASN A 41 -8.17 -7.18 3.41
N VAL A 42 -8.60 -8.20 2.69
CA VAL A 42 -10.01 -8.65 2.67
C VAL A 42 -10.44 -9.13 4.03
N LEU A 43 -9.63 -9.96 4.69
CA LEU A 43 -9.91 -10.41 6.05
C LEU A 43 -9.94 -9.24 7.04
N ALA A 44 -9.04 -8.26 6.89
CA ALA A 44 -9.03 -7.04 7.69
C ALA A 44 -10.32 -6.23 7.50
N VAL A 45 -10.81 -6.07 6.27
CA VAL A 45 -12.10 -5.43 6.00
C VAL A 45 -13.24 -6.23 6.64
N MET A 46 -13.30 -7.55 6.42
CA MET A 46 -14.37 -8.41 6.97
C MET A 46 -14.44 -8.36 8.50
N VAL A 47 -13.31 -8.16 9.19
CA VAL A 47 -13.25 -8.10 10.66
C VAL A 47 -13.46 -6.67 11.17
N LEU A 48 -12.72 -5.70 10.63
CA LEU A 48 -12.73 -4.33 11.15
C LEU A 48 -13.95 -3.52 10.71
N PHE A 49 -14.54 -3.80 9.55
CA PHE A 49 -15.69 -3.03 9.07
C PHE A 49 -16.95 -3.22 9.93
N PRO A 50 -17.34 -4.45 10.34
CA PRO A 50 -18.43 -4.61 11.30
C PRO A 50 -18.14 -3.96 12.66
N ILE A 51 -16.89 -4.03 13.13
CA ILE A 51 -16.46 -3.37 14.37
C ILE A 51 -16.57 -1.85 14.24
N GLU A 52 -16.22 -1.30 13.07
CA GLU A 52 -16.36 0.12 12.79
C GLU A 52 -17.82 0.55 12.81
N ILE A 53 -18.72 -0.20 12.16
CA ILE A 53 -20.15 0.11 12.17
C ILE A 53 -20.73 0.04 13.59
N ALA A 54 -20.33 -0.94 14.39
CA ALA A 54 -20.88 -1.15 15.72
C ALA A 54 -20.32 -0.17 16.77
N PHE A 55 -19.03 0.16 16.71
CA PHE A 55 -18.34 0.89 17.78
C PHE A 55 -17.68 2.19 17.32
N GLY A 56 -17.50 2.42 16.03
CA GLY A 56 -16.74 3.54 15.48
C GLY A 56 -15.28 3.52 15.93
N LEU A 57 -14.65 2.34 16.01
CA LEU A 57 -13.32 2.18 16.57
C LEU A 57 -12.26 3.00 15.82
N LEU A 58 -12.21 2.90 14.49
CA LEU A 58 -11.27 3.61 13.63
C LEU A 58 -11.57 5.11 13.62
N GLU A 59 -12.84 5.52 13.51
CA GLU A 59 -13.22 6.93 13.57
C GLU A 59 -12.82 7.56 14.91
N LYS A 60 -13.17 6.95 16.04
CA LYS A 60 -12.88 7.49 17.38
C LYS A 60 -11.39 7.55 17.67
N THR A 61 -10.63 6.53 17.26
CA THR A 61 -9.17 6.50 17.48
C THR A 61 -8.47 7.49 16.56
N ALA A 62 -8.88 7.62 15.29
CA ALA A 62 -8.33 8.60 14.36
C ALA A 62 -8.64 10.05 14.76
N THR A 63 -9.88 10.34 15.15
CA THR A 63 -10.30 11.67 15.61
C THR A 63 -9.66 12.02 16.94
N GLY A 64 -9.60 11.07 17.89
CA GLY A 64 -8.93 11.25 19.18
C GLY A 64 -7.43 11.47 19.04
N PHE A 65 -6.76 10.75 18.13
CA PHE A 65 -5.34 10.98 17.86
C PHE A 65 -5.09 12.32 17.14
N GLY A 66 -5.96 12.67 16.19
CA GLY A 66 -5.92 13.97 15.53
C GLY A 66 -6.13 15.13 16.51
N SER A 67 -7.07 15.01 17.44
CA SER A 67 -7.33 16.06 18.43
C SER A 67 -6.23 16.16 19.49
N LEU A 68 -5.61 15.04 19.87
CA LEU A 68 -4.46 15.02 20.77
C LEU A 68 -3.25 15.76 20.17
N LEU A 69 -2.98 15.55 18.90
CA LEU A 69 -1.83 16.16 18.23
C LEU A 69 -2.07 17.63 17.83
N PHE A 70 -3.31 18.00 17.50
CA PHE A 70 -3.60 19.28 16.85
C PHE A 70 -4.69 20.14 17.55
N GLY A 71 -5.21 19.70 18.69
CA GLY A 71 -6.26 20.42 19.43
C GLY A 71 -7.65 20.24 18.82
N THR A 72 -8.50 21.26 18.88
CA THR A 72 -9.89 21.17 18.39
C THR A 72 -9.93 20.99 16.86
N VAL A 73 -10.44 19.84 16.43
CA VAL A 73 -10.69 19.48 15.03
C VAL A 73 -11.87 20.30 14.51
N ASN A 74 -11.64 21.56 14.17
CA ASN A 74 -12.60 22.39 13.44
C ASN A 74 -12.26 22.36 11.95
N VAL A 75 -13.29 22.16 11.12
CA VAL A 75 -13.22 22.08 9.64
C VAL A 75 -12.53 23.32 9.02
N ASN A 76 -12.54 24.45 9.74
CA ASN A 76 -12.03 25.74 9.27
C ASN A 76 -10.62 26.10 9.79
N ASN A 77 -10.00 25.26 10.64
CA ASN A 77 -8.64 25.52 11.09
C ASN A 77 -7.66 25.09 9.99
N GLU A 78 -7.23 26.06 9.18
CA GLU A 78 -6.12 25.86 8.26
C GLU A 78 -4.84 25.59 9.04
N PHE A 79 -4.29 24.40 8.86
CA PHE A 79 -3.02 24.02 9.45
C PHE A 79 -1.86 24.73 8.74
N ASN A 80 -1.04 25.46 9.51
CA ASN A 80 0.25 25.96 9.03
C ASN A 80 1.30 24.86 9.13
N SER A 81 1.22 23.90 8.21
CA SER A 81 2.21 22.85 8.08
C SER A 81 3.57 23.40 7.72
N PRO A 82 4.66 22.96 8.37
CA PRO A 82 6.02 23.23 7.91
C PRO A 82 6.22 22.86 6.44
N ILE A 83 5.54 21.80 5.98
CA ILE A 83 5.55 21.38 4.58
C ILE A 83 4.78 22.38 3.71
N LYS A 84 3.58 22.82 4.12
CA LYS A 84 2.80 23.86 3.39
C LYS A 84 3.59 25.16 3.29
N SER A 85 4.29 25.56 4.36
CA SER A 85 5.17 26.74 4.36
C SER A 85 6.37 26.58 3.43
N ALA A 86 7.05 25.42 3.43
CA ALA A 86 8.15 25.14 2.50
C ALA A 86 7.69 25.11 1.04
N VAL A 87 6.53 24.51 0.77
CA VAL A 87 5.90 24.51 -0.56
C VAL A 87 5.56 25.92 -0.99
N LYS A 88 4.93 26.73 -0.12
CA LYS A 88 4.57 28.12 -0.41
C LYS A 88 5.82 28.97 -0.67
N TRP A 89 6.90 28.76 0.07
CA TRP A 89 8.19 29.38 -0.20
C TRP A 89 8.68 29.05 -1.62
N GLY A 90 8.64 27.78 -2.03
CA GLY A 90 9.04 27.37 -3.38
C GLY A 90 8.13 27.93 -4.48
N VAL A 91 6.81 27.90 -4.28
CA VAL A 91 5.83 28.45 -5.23
C VAL A 91 6.05 29.95 -5.43
N ASN A 92 6.25 30.71 -4.36
CA ASN A 92 6.49 32.16 -4.44
C ASN A 92 7.74 32.50 -5.27
N HIS A 93 8.79 31.67 -5.20
CA HIS A 93 9.99 31.86 -6.03
C HIS A 93 9.72 31.60 -7.51
N ILE A 94 8.84 30.64 -7.82
CA ILE A 94 8.44 30.33 -9.19
C ILE A 94 7.48 31.39 -9.74
N GLU A 95 6.52 31.87 -8.94
CA GLU A 95 5.57 32.94 -9.33
C GLU A 95 6.28 34.28 -9.56
N SER A 96 7.42 34.52 -8.91
CA SER A 96 8.25 35.71 -9.17
C SER A 96 8.77 35.78 -10.62
N LEU A 97 8.85 34.64 -11.30
CA LEU A 97 9.13 34.57 -12.73
C LEU A 97 7.81 34.80 -13.47
N SER A 98 7.51 36.04 -13.87
CA SER A 98 6.21 36.46 -14.45
C SER A 98 5.87 35.81 -15.80
N PHE A 99 5.63 34.50 -15.83
CA PHE A 99 5.17 33.76 -16.99
C PHE A 99 3.64 33.80 -17.12
N ASN A 100 3.14 33.45 -18.31
CA ASN A 100 1.70 33.34 -18.57
C ASN A 100 1.12 32.09 -17.85
N ASN A 101 -0.11 32.16 -17.35
CA ASN A 101 -0.77 31.08 -16.60
C ASN A 101 -0.76 29.72 -17.32
N ILE A 102 -0.89 29.72 -18.66
CA ILE A 102 -0.82 28.50 -19.48
C ILE A 102 0.57 27.84 -19.37
N VAL A 103 1.64 28.66 -19.33
CA VAL A 103 3.03 28.17 -19.19
C VAL A 103 3.23 27.56 -17.81
N PHE A 104 2.67 28.13 -16.75
CA PHE A 104 2.72 27.53 -15.40
C PHE A 104 2.02 26.18 -15.34
N VAL A 105 0.85 26.03 -15.97
CA VAL A 105 0.16 24.73 -16.03
C VAL A 105 1.01 23.70 -16.75
N ILE A 106 1.55 24.02 -17.93
CA ILE A 106 2.41 23.11 -18.68
C ILE A 106 3.67 22.75 -17.89
N LEU A 107 4.32 23.73 -17.27
CA LEU A 107 5.51 23.54 -16.45
C LEU A 107 5.21 22.65 -15.24
N SER A 108 4.09 22.86 -14.54
CA SER A 108 3.69 22.05 -13.38
C SER A 108 3.48 20.59 -13.76
N VAL A 109 2.86 20.32 -14.91
CA VAL A 109 2.65 18.97 -15.43
C VAL A 109 4.00 18.32 -15.77
N LEU A 110 4.86 19.01 -16.53
CA LEU A 110 6.19 18.51 -16.90
C LEU A 110 7.05 18.23 -15.67
N LEU A 111 7.04 19.13 -14.69
CA LEU A 111 7.81 19.00 -13.46
C LEU A 111 7.27 17.85 -12.59
N THR A 112 5.96 17.65 -12.55
CA THR A 112 5.33 16.49 -11.90
C THR A 112 5.78 15.18 -12.55
N PHE A 113 5.73 15.08 -13.89
CA PHE A 113 6.20 13.89 -14.60
C PHE A 113 7.71 13.65 -14.42
N ALA A 114 8.52 14.70 -14.49
CA ALA A 114 9.96 14.62 -14.28
C ALA A 114 10.31 14.16 -12.86
N MET A 115 9.59 14.66 -11.85
CA MET A 115 9.73 14.25 -10.45
C MET A 115 9.36 12.77 -10.28
N LEU A 116 8.18 12.36 -10.77
CA LEU A 116 7.72 10.97 -10.70
C LEU A 116 8.72 10.02 -11.39
N TYR A 117 9.20 10.37 -12.58
CA TYR A 117 10.21 9.58 -13.29
C TYR A 117 11.53 9.48 -12.50
N SER A 118 12.02 10.60 -11.97
CA SER A 118 13.29 10.64 -11.23
C SER A 118 13.23 9.85 -9.93
N ILE A 119 12.10 9.94 -9.22
CA ILE A 119 11.82 9.13 -8.02
C ILE A 119 11.86 7.65 -8.41
N VAL A 120 11.10 7.21 -9.41
CA VAL A 120 11.08 5.80 -9.83
C VAL A 120 12.46 5.31 -10.28
N LYS A 121 13.23 6.13 -11.01
CA LYS A 121 14.58 5.79 -11.48
C LYS A 121 15.58 5.65 -10.33
N LEU A 122 15.61 6.60 -9.40
CA LEU A 122 16.50 6.59 -8.24
C LEU A 122 16.20 5.39 -7.34
N LEU A 123 14.92 5.12 -7.10
CA LEU A 123 14.48 3.98 -6.31
C LEU A 123 14.84 2.67 -6.98
N ARG A 124 14.64 2.58 -8.29
CA ARG A 124 15.04 1.40 -9.04
C ARG A 124 16.54 1.12 -8.91
N SER A 125 17.41 2.13 -8.96
CA SER A 125 18.85 1.94 -8.75
C SER A 125 19.20 1.59 -7.30
N LEU A 126 18.68 2.33 -6.31
CA LEU A 126 18.96 2.09 -4.90
C LEU A 126 18.52 0.71 -4.41
N VAL A 127 17.37 0.23 -4.92
CA VAL A 127 16.75 -1.03 -4.54
C VAL A 127 17.32 -2.19 -5.36
N LEU A 128 17.40 -2.09 -6.70
CA LEU A 128 17.79 -3.26 -7.51
C LEU A 128 19.27 -3.63 -7.38
N ASP A 129 20.17 -2.67 -7.15
CA ASP A 129 21.61 -2.94 -7.13
C ASP A 129 22.06 -3.61 -5.81
N ASN A 130 21.28 -3.52 -4.72
CA ASN A 130 21.64 -4.03 -3.38
C ASN A 130 20.74 -5.17 -2.85
N VAL A 131 19.58 -5.42 -3.46
CA VAL A 131 18.56 -6.36 -2.94
C VAL A 131 19.02 -7.82 -2.96
N GLN A 132 19.83 -8.26 -3.92
CA GLN A 132 20.19 -9.69 -3.97
C GLN A 132 21.24 -10.12 -2.92
N GLN A 133 22.07 -9.21 -2.40
CA GLN A 133 23.17 -9.57 -1.47
C GLN A 133 22.84 -9.35 0.02
N PHE A 134 21.86 -8.48 0.35
CA PHE A 134 21.50 -8.16 1.74
C PHE A 134 20.35 -9.00 2.32
N PHE A 135 19.57 -9.69 1.48
CA PHE A 135 18.25 -10.22 1.83
C PHE A 135 18.27 -11.43 2.78
N ASP A 136 19.13 -12.41 2.54
CA ASP A 136 19.03 -13.71 3.23
C ASP A 136 19.59 -13.68 4.66
N ARG A 137 20.61 -12.84 4.92
CA ARG A 137 21.39 -12.98 6.16
C ARG A 137 20.85 -12.18 7.35
N PHE A 138 20.02 -11.17 7.16
CA PHE A 138 19.53 -10.31 8.25
C PHE A 138 18.07 -9.87 8.15
N ILE A 139 17.56 -9.66 6.94
CA ILE A 139 16.29 -8.93 6.75
C ILE A 139 15.05 -9.81 7.02
N PHE A 140 15.05 -11.06 6.57
CA PHE A 140 13.88 -11.95 6.66
C PHE A 140 13.98 -13.03 7.74
N LYS A 141 14.85 -12.82 8.74
CA LYS A 141 15.03 -13.76 9.87
C LYS A 141 13.83 -13.82 10.81
N THR A 142 13.12 -12.71 10.97
CA THR A 142 11.94 -12.62 11.84
C THR A 142 10.85 -11.82 11.17
N ALA A 143 9.60 -12.07 11.56
CA ALA A 143 8.44 -11.32 11.07
C ALA A 143 8.58 -9.80 11.28
N VAL A 144 9.13 -9.38 12.42
CA VAL A 144 9.32 -7.95 12.76
C VAL A 144 10.27 -7.29 11.78
N HIS A 145 11.41 -7.93 11.49
CA HIS A 145 12.37 -7.39 10.52
C HIS A 145 11.75 -7.30 9.12
N GLY A 146 10.94 -8.29 8.72
CA GLY A 146 10.18 -8.24 7.47
C GLY A 146 9.22 -7.04 7.41
N ILE A 147 8.44 -6.80 8.46
CA ILE A 147 7.51 -5.66 8.56
C ILE A 147 8.27 -4.34 8.49
N VAL A 148 9.32 -4.17 9.31
CA VAL A 148 10.10 -2.92 9.35
C VAL A 148 10.75 -2.66 7.99
N PHE A 149 11.32 -3.69 7.37
CA PHE A 149 11.95 -3.54 6.06
C PHE A 149 10.95 -3.18 4.97
N GLY A 150 9.80 -3.86 4.90
CA GLY A 150 8.75 -3.51 3.94
C GLY A 150 8.21 -2.08 4.13
N MET A 151 8.08 -1.66 5.39
CA MET A 151 7.68 -0.30 5.74
C MET A 151 8.70 0.74 5.28
N LEU A 152 9.97 0.59 5.66
CA LEU A 152 11.03 1.53 5.30
C LEU A 152 11.23 1.59 3.79
N LEU A 153 11.25 0.42 3.13
CA LEU A 153 11.37 0.36 1.68
C LEU A 153 10.21 1.08 1.01
N THR A 154 8.98 0.91 1.49
CA THR A 154 7.82 1.64 0.93
C THR A 154 7.86 3.13 1.22
N ILE A 155 8.32 3.56 2.40
CA ILE A 155 8.48 4.99 2.73
C ILE A 155 9.53 5.62 1.80
N MET A 156 10.64 4.93 1.54
CA MET A 156 11.64 5.41 0.60
C MET A 156 11.07 5.43 -0.82
N VAL A 157 10.42 4.35 -1.24
CA VAL A 157 9.89 4.17 -2.60
C VAL A 157 8.65 5.02 -2.87
N GLN A 158 7.92 5.43 -1.83
CA GLN A 158 6.63 6.12 -1.90
C GLN A 158 5.56 5.36 -2.70
N SER A 159 5.77 4.06 -2.94
CA SER A 159 4.83 3.20 -3.65
C SER A 159 4.91 1.77 -3.11
N SER A 160 3.83 1.33 -2.46
CA SER A 160 3.74 -0.07 -2.02
C SER A 160 3.66 -1.02 -3.20
N SER A 161 2.99 -0.65 -4.30
CA SER A 161 2.88 -1.51 -5.50
C SER A 161 4.26 -1.80 -6.12
N ILE A 162 5.14 -0.80 -6.22
CA ILE A 162 6.52 -1.03 -6.66
C ILE A 162 7.26 -1.90 -5.63
N THR A 163 7.13 -1.57 -4.35
CA THR A 163 7.83 -2.29 -3.26
C THR A 163 7.43 -3.76 -3.21
N THR A 164 6.15 -4.09 -3.18
CA THR A 164 5.66 -5.47 -3.10
C THR A 164 5.90 -6.26 -4.38
N SER A 165 5.83 -5.60 -5.55
CA SER A 165 6.04 -6.30 -6.83
C SER A 165 7.49 -6.73 -7.04
N THR A 166 8.47 -6.04 -6.44
CA THR A 166 9.89 -6.48 -6.50
C THR A 166 10.13 -7.82 -5.80
N ILE A 167 9.29 -8.18 -4.83
CA ILE A 167 9.40 -9.45 -4.08
C ILE A 167 8.76 -10.62 -4.83
N VAL A 168 7.79 -10.36 -5.71
CA VAL A 168 7.06 -11.41 -6.44
C VAL A 168 8.01 -12.28 -7.29
N PRO A 169 8.95 -11.73 -8.09
CA PRO A 169 9.94 -12.54 -8.81
C PRO A 169 10.89 -13.31 -7.89
N LEU A 170 11.26 -12.76 -6.73
CA LEU A 170 12.13 -13.44 -5.75
C LEU A 170 11.42 -14.64 -5.13
N ALA A 171 10.13 -14.51 -4.82
CA ALA A 171 9.30 -15.63 -4.39
C ALA A 171 9.12 -16.66 -5.51
N GLY A 172 8.89 -16.18 -6.74
CA GLY A 172 8.86 -17.01 -7.95
C GLY A 172 10.13 -17.84 -8.10
N ALA A 173 11.31 -17.22 -7.99
CA ALA A 173 12.61 -17.89 -8.04
C ALA A 173 12.87 -18.84 -6.85
N GLY A 174 12.05 -18.77 -5.80
CA GLY A 174 12.21 -19.60 -4.59
C GLY A 174 13.22 -19.04 -3.58
N VAL A 175 13.73 -17.82 -3.81
CA VAL A 175 14.62 -17.12 -2.87
C VAL A 175 13.87 -16.77 -1.59
N LEU A 176 12.61 -16.35 -1.72
CA LEU A 176 11.75 -16.00 -0.59
C LEU A 176 10.57 -16.95 -0.45
N THR A 177 10.33 -17.41 0.76
CA THR A 177 9.14 -18.21 1.09
C THR A 177 7.93 -17.31 1.30
N LEU A 178 6.72 -17.85 1.08
CA LEU A 178 5.48 -17.10 1.33
C LEU A 178 5.38 -16.56 2.77
N ARG A 179 5.93 -17.30 3.74
CA ARG A 179 5.99 -16.89 5.16
C ARG A 179 6.91 -15.70 5.41
N GLN A 180 7.91 -15.47 4.55
CA GLN A 180 8.79 -14.29 4.60
C GLN A 180 8.17 -13.11 3.83
N VAL A 181 7.50 -13.38 2.71
CA VAL A 181 6.81 -12.34 1.92
C VAL A 181 5.66 -11.71 2.71
N TYR A 182 4.90 -12.52 3.46
CA TYR A 182 3.71 -12.04 4.17
C TYR A 182 3.99 -10.89 5.16
N PRO A 183 4.89 -10.99 6.16
CA PRO A 183 5.21 -9.86 7.04
C PRO A 183 5.75 -8.64 6.27
N PHE A 184 6.48 -8.86 5.18
CA PHE A 184 6.98 -7.75 4.37
C PHE A 184 5.86 -6.95 3.69
N THR A 185 4.85 -7.61 3.13
CA THR A 185 3.73 -6.91 2.51
C THR A 185 2.88 -6.15 3.52
N LEU A 186 2.78 -6.66 4.77
CA LEU A 186 2.17 -5.92 5.88
C LEU A 186 2.94 -4.64 6.21
N GLY A 187 4.27 -4.73 6.26
CA GLY A 187 5.15 -3.58 6.38
C GLY A 187 4.93 -2.55 5.29
N ALA A 188 4.92 -2.99 4.03
CA ALA A 188 4.68 -2.12 2.90
C ALA A 188 3.34 -1.37 2.99
N ASN A 189 2.29 -2.05 3.47
CA ASN A 189 0.98 -1.45 3.67
C ASN A 189 0.99 -0.35 4.76
N ILE A 190 1.75 -0.53 5.84
CA ILE A 190 1.97 0.55 6.81
C ILE A 190 2.72 1.71 6.15
N GLY A 191 3.76 1.43 5.36
CA GLY A 191 4.54 2.44 4.66
C GLY A 191 3.69 3.36 3.77
N THR A 192 2.70 2.83 3.06
CA THR A 192 1.75 3.61 2.24
C THR A 192 1.01 4.69 3.04
N THR A 193 0.73 4.45 4.32
CA THR A 193 0.01 5.41 5.17
C THR A 193 0.87 6.63 5.50
N VAL A 194 2.19 6.51 5.48
CA VAL A 194 3.09 7.66 5.64
C VAL A 194 2.92 8.64 4.48
N THR A 195 2.80 8.15 3.25
CA THR A 195 2.50 8.99 2.08
C THR A 195 1.17 9.72 2.25
N ALA A 196 0.13 9.03 2.72
CA ALA A 196 -1.18 9.63 2.98
C ALA A 196 -1.13 10.69 4.09
N ILE A 197 -0.37 10.46 5.16
CA ILE A 197 -0.17 11.41 6.25
C ILE A 197 0.60 12.64 5.76
N LEU A 198 1.70 12.47 5.04
CA LEU A 198 2.48 13.58 4.47
C LEU A 198 1.65 14.42 3.52
N ALA A 199 0.82 13.79 2.68
CA ALA A 199 -0.13 14.49 1.85
C ALA A 199 -1.16 15.23 2.70
N ALA A 200 -1.82 14.57 3.64
CA ALA A 200 -2.85 15.19 4.47
C ALA A 200 -2.35 16.38 5.31
N LEU A 201 -1.07 16.38 5.71
CA LEU A 201 -0.42 17.51 6.39
C LEU A 201 -0.37 18.78 5.52
N THR A 202 -0.54 18.72 4.20
CA THR A 202 -0.58 19.93 3.35
C THR A 202 -2.00 20.40 3.07
N LEU A 203 -3.02 19.61 3.45
CA LEU A 203 -4.44 19.90 3.23
C LEU A 203 -5.11 20.47 4.50
N ASN A 204 -5.87 19.64 5.21
CA ASN A 204 -6.73 20.03 6.33
C ASN A 204 -6.82 18.91 7.38
N VAL A 205 -7.38 19.23 8.54
CA VAL A 205 -7.46 18.29 9.67
C VAL A 205 -8.30 17.07 9.34
N THR A 206 -9.39 17.23 8.57
CA THR A 206 -10.24 16.11 8.13
C THR A 206 -9.49 15.11 7.27
N ALA A 207 -8.67 15.57 6.33
CA ALA A 207 -7.80 14.73 5.52
C ALA A 207 -6.78 13.97 6.39
N LEU A 208 -6.30 14.60 7.46
CA LEU A 208 -5.35 13.99 8.38
C LEU A 208 -6.01 12.92 9.27
N VAL A 209 -7.22 13.17 9.77
CA VAL A 209 -8.03 12.15 10.45
C VAL A 209 -8.27 10.96 9.53
N ALA A 210 -8.60 11.19 8.25
CA ALA A 210 -8.75 10.11 7.28
C ALA A 210 -7.43 9.34 7.07
N ALA A 211 -6.29 10.01 7.01
CA ALA A 211 -4.98 9.36 6.92
C ALA A 211 -4.64 8.54 8.19
N PHE A 212 -5.00 9.02 9.38
CA PHE A 212 -4.85 8.23 10.61
C PHE A 212 -5.79 7.04 10.68
N ALA A 213 -7.04 7.18 10.21
CA ALA A 213 -7.95 6.04 10.09
C ALA A 213 -7.36 4.95 9.19
N HIS A 214 -6.64 5.34 8.12
CA HIS A 214 -5.90 4.41 7.26
C HIS A 214 -4.75 3.71 8.00
N LEU A 215 -3.93 4.46 8.73
CA LEU A 215 -2.87 3.91 9.57
C LEU A 215 -3.45 2.90 10.59
N PHE A 216 -4.48 3.28 11.34
CA PHE A 216 -5.08 2.43 12.36
C PHE A 216 -5.77 1.21 11.78
N PHE A 217 -6.39 1.30 10.59
CA PHE A 217 -6.92 0.13 9.90
C PHE A 217 -5.82 -0.92 9.66
N ASN A 218 -4.66 -0.48 9.18
CA ASN A 218 -3.52 -1.38 8.92
C ASN A 218 -2.92 -1.93 10.23
N LEU A 219 -2.74 -1.08 11.24
CA LEU A 219 -2.20 -1.50 12.54
C LEU A 219 -3.12 -2.50 13.26
N TYR A 220 -4.42 -2.20 13.36
CA TYR A 220 -5.38 -3.11 13.99
C TYR A 220 -5.55 -4.40 13.19
N GLY A 221 -5.51 -4.34 11.85
CA GLY A 221 -5.50 -5.53 11.01
C GLY A 221 -4.33 -6.44 11.35
N ILE A 222 -3.12 -5.88 11.51
CA ILE A 222 -1.92 -6.65 11.90
C ILE A 222 -2.08 -7.21 13.32
N LEU A 223 -2.55 -6.40 14.28
CA LEU A 223 -2.75 -6.82 15.66
C LEU A 223 -3.77 -7.95 15.80
N ILE A 224 -4.90 -7.88 15.07
CA ILE A 224 -5.96 -8.88 15.20
C ILE A 224 -5.66 -10.12 14.37
N ILE A 225 -5.26 -9.94 13.11
CA ILE A 225 -5.13 -11.06 12.15
C ILE A 225 -3.72 -11.64 12.20
N TYR A 226 -2.70 -10.80 12.05
CA TYR A 226 -1.34 -11.32 11.92
C TYR A 226 -0.78 -11.78 13.26
N LEU A 227 -0.96 -11.06 14.37
CA LEU A 227 -0.39 -11.50 15.65
C LEU A 227 -1.07 -12.77 16.17
N ASN A 228 -2.36 -12.99 15.88
CA ASN A 228 -3.07 -14.21 16.25
C ASN A 228 -2.65 -15.40 15.35
N PRO A 229 -2.07 -16.48 15.92
CA PRO A 229 -1.61 -17.63 15.14
C PRO A 229 -2.70 -18.30 14.29
N LEU A 230 -3.96 -18.28 14.74
CA LEU A 230 -5.07 -18.89 14.02
C LEU A 230 -5.45 -18.08 12.77
N PHE A 231 -5.55 -16.75 12.91
CA PHE A 231 -5.93 -15.88 11.81
C PHE A 231 -4.79 -15.63 10.82
N ARG A 232 -3.53 -15.66 11.28
CA ARG A 232 -2.34 -15.54 10.43
C ARG A 232 -2.29 -16.59 9.33
N GLU A 233 -2.74 -17.81 9.61
CA GLU A 233 -2.69 -18.90 8.64
C GLU A 233 -3.78 -18.79 7.55
N ILE A 234 -4.83 -17.99 7.76
CA ILE A 234 -5.94 -17.87 6.79
C ILE A 234 -5.46 -17.26 5.46
N PRO A 235 -4.81 -16.08 5.43
CA PRO A 235 -4.30 -15.51 4.18
C PRO A 235 -3.27 -16.41 3.48
N LEU A 236 -2.40 -17.09 4.24
CA LEU A 236 -1.41 -18.02 3.71
C LEU A 236 -2.05 -19.22 3.02
N LYS A 237 -3.08 -19.82 3.64
CA LYS A 237 -3.81 -20.97 3.08
C LYS A 237 -4.60 -20.58 1.84
N LEU A 238 -5.30 -19.44 1.87
CA LEU A 238 -6.08 -18.95 0.74
C LEU A 238 -5.18 -18.61 -0.47
N ALA A 239 -4.04 -17.96 -0.24
CA ALA A 239 -3.05 -17.66 -1.28
C ALA A 239 -2.49 -18.93 -1.93
N ASN A 240 -2.10 -19.92 -1.11
CA ASN A 240 -1.62 -21.20 -1.62
C ASN A 240 -2.70 -21.93 -2.41
N TRP A 241 -3.92 -22.03 -1.87
CA TRP A 241 -5.05 -22.68 -2.54
C TRP A 241 -5.34 -22.02 -3.88
N LEU A 242 -5.44 -20.68 -3.93
CA LEU A 242 -5.71 -19.96 -5.16
C LEU A 242 -4.60 -20.18 -6.20
N SER A 243 -3.33 -20.21 -5.77
CA SER A 243 -2.20 -20.51 -6.65
C SER A 243 -2.23 -21.93 -7.22
N GLU A 244 -2.70 -22.92 -6.45
CA GLU A 244 -2.86 -24.30 -6.92
C GLU A 244 -3.95 -24.43 -7.97
N VAL A 245 -5.06 -23.73 -7.77
CA VAL A 245 -6.15 -23.65 -8.75
C VAL A 245 -5.67 -22.93 -10.01
N ALA A 246 -4.89 -21.86 -9.88
CA ALA A 246 -4.36 -21.08 -10.99
C ALA A 246 -3.36 -21.85 -11.87
N ILE A 247 -2.60 -22.81 -11.32
CA ILE A 247 -1.76 -23.69 -12.13
C ILE A 247 -2.59 -24.62 -13.00
N LYS A 248 -3.69 -25.15 -12.47
CA LYS A 248 -4.59 -26.06 -13.20
C LYS A 248 -5.31 -25.33 -14.34
N ASN A 249 -5.66 -24.06 -14.12
CA ASN A 249 -6.30 -23.25 -15.13
C ASN A 249 -5.72 -21.82 -15.16
N LYS A 250 -4.94 -21.54 -16.21
CA LYS A 250 -4.25 -20.27 -16.44
C LYS A 250 -5.18 -19.06 -16.65
N PHE A 251 -6.49 -19.26 -16.83
CA PHE A 251 -7.46 -18.16 -16.89
C PHE A 251 -7.89 -17.66 -15.51
N ILE A 252 -7.71 -18.44 -14.45
CA ILE A 252 -8.13 -18.08 -13.08
C ILE A 252 -7.48 -16.78 -12.58
N PRO A 253 -6.18 -16.51 -12.78
CA PRO A 253 -5.57 -15.23 -12.44
C PRO A 253 -6.27 -14.02 -13.06
N LEU A 254 -6.64 -14.12 -14.33
CA LEU A 254 -7.31 -13.04 -15.06
C LEU A 254 -8.74 -12.85 -14.54
N ILE A 255 -9.47 -13.94 -14.32
CA ILE A 255 -10.82 -13.90 -13.74
C ILE A 255 -10.76 -13.30 -12.33
N TYR A 256 -9.82 -13.74 -11.50
CA TYR A 256 -9.62 -13.19 -10.16
C TYR A 256 -9.36 -11.68 -10.22
N LEU A 257 -8.46 -11.23 -11.11
CA LEU A 257 -8.18 -9.80 -11.28
C LEU A 257 -9.42 -9.00 -11.69
N VAL A 258 -10.18 -9.46 -12.68
CA VAL A 258 -11.38 -8.77 -13.16
C VAL A 258 -12.49 -8.78 -12.10
N CYS A 259 -12.78 -9.94 -11.53
CA CYS A 259 -13.86 -10.09 -10.56
C CYS A 259 -13.56 -9.32 -9.27
N PHE A 260 -12.34 -9.46 -8.74
CA PHE A 260 -12.01 -8.96 -7.42
C PHE A 260 -11.76 -7.44 -7.41
N PHE A 261 -11.13 -6.89 -8.46
CA PHE A 261 -10.73 -5.48 -8.50
C PHE A 261 -11.64 -4.58 -9.32
N PHE A 262 -12.48 -5.13 -10.19
CA PHE A 262 -13.39 -4.33 -11.02
C PHE A 262 -14.86 -4.65 -10.71
N LEU A 263 -15.28 -5.90 -10.88
CA LEU A 263 -16.70 -6.27 -10.74
C LEU A 263 -17.20 -6.11 -9.29
N LEU A 264 -16.45 -6.59 -8.30
CA LEU A 264 -16.87 -6.53 -6.90
C LEU A 264 -17.02 -5.07 -6.41
N PRO A 265 -16.03 -4.16 -6.59
CA PRO A 265 -16.22 -2.75 -6.26
C PRO A 265 -17.39 -2.11 -7.03
N PHE A 266 -17.56 -2.46 -8.31
CA PHE A 266 -18.65 -1.93 -9.13
C PHE A 266 -20.03 -2.36 -8.62
N ILE A 267 -20.20 -3.63 -8.22
CA ILE A 267 -21.42 -4.15 -7.62
C ILE A 267 -21.71 -3.46 -6.29
N ILE A 268 -20.69 -3.27 -5.43
CA ILE A 268 -20.85 -2.56 -4.15
C ILE A 268 -21.33 -1.13 -4.38
N ILE A 269 -20.80 -0.42 -5.39
CA ILE A 269 -21.22 0.94 -5.71
C ILE A 269 -22.68 0.98 -6.20
N ILE A 270 -23.11 0.00 -6.99
CA ILE A 270 -24.49 -0.07 -7.49
C ILE A 270 -25.47 -0.39 -6.36
N LEU A 271 -25.13 -1.32 -5.47
CA LEU A 271 -25.98 -1.75 -4.36
C LEU A 271 -25.97 -0.80 -3.17
N GLY A 272 -24.91 0.01 -3.03
CA GLY A 272 -24.76 1.00 -1.95
C GLY A 272 -25.35 2.38 -2.28
N ARG A 273 -26.04 2.51 -3.42
CA ARG A 273 -26.90 3.65 -3.75
C ARG A 273 -28.32 3.38 -3.31
#